data_AF-A0A6N3DQT6-F1
#
_entry.id   AF-A0A6N3DQT6-F1
#
_cell.length_a   1.000
_cell.length_b   1.000
_cell.length_c   1.000
_cell.angle_alpha   90.00
_cell.angle_beta   90.00
_cell.angle_gamma   90.00
#
_symmetry.space_group_name_H-M   'P 1'
#
loop_
_entity.id
_entity.type
_entity.pdbx_description
1 polymer ?
#
loop_
_entity_poly.entity_id
_entity_poly.type
_entity_poly.pdbx_seq_one_letter_code
_entity_poly.pdbx_strand_id
1 'polypeptide(L)'
;MIKIVHQVLNNCQDELVHPSSSKGVLLLRQAIAKHLNDYRGMAVDPRQIIIGAGTEYLYTILIQLLGIDKTVAFEEPSYSKIGKIYQQFHIKKIFIDMENDGLSMSQLSKTDADIVHLSPSHQFST
;
A
#
# COMPACT_ATOMS: atom_id res chain seq x y z
N MET A 1 -20.78 12.79 7.40
CA MET A 1 -20.48 12.42 5.99
C MET A 1 -21.25 13.26 4.98
N ILE A 2 -22.60 13.29 5.01
CA ILE A 2 -23.45 14.03 4.04
C ILE A 2 -23.10 15.53 3.93
N LYS A 3 -22.83 16.22 5.06
CA LYS A 3 -22.45 17.65 5.04
C LYS A 3 -21.16 17.94 4.26
N ILE A 4 -20.15 17.07 4.38
CA ILE A 4 -18.85 17.25 3.70
C ILE A 4 -19.01 17.02 2.20
N VAL A 5 -19.76 15.98 1.81
CA VAL A 5 -20.06 15.70 0.40
C VAL A 5 -20.79 16.89 -0.23
N HIS A 6 -21.85 17.40 0.42
CA HIS A 6 -22.55 18.60 -0.05
C HIS A 6 -21.65 19.82 -0.16
N GLN A 7 -20.75 20.03 0.81
CA GLN A 7 -19.82 21.15 0.78
C GLN A 7 -18.84 21.05 -0.39
N VAL A 8 -18.30 19.87 -0.68
CA VAL A 8 -17.43 19.65 -1.84
C VAL A 8 -18.19 19.82 -3.15
N LEU A 9 -19.40 19.25 -3.25
CA LEU A 9 -20.26 19.41 -4.43
C LEU A 9 -20.62 20.87 -4.71
N ASN A 10 -20.77 21.70 -3.67
CA ASN A 10 -21.10 23.11 -3.83
C ASN A 10 -19.87 23.98 -4.10
N ASN A 11 -18.73 23.67 -3.48
CA ASN A 11 -17.55 24.57 -3.49
C ASN A 11 -16.48 24.18 -4.50
N CYS A 12 -16.53 22.97 -5.08
CA CYS A 12 -15.53 22.45 -6.02
C CYS A 12 -16.16 22.09 -7.38
N GLN A 13 -17.25 22.76 -7.79
CA GLN A 13 -18.02 22.41 -8.99
C GLN A 13 -17.15 22.31 -10.24
N ASP A 14 -16.29 23.30 -10.49
CA ASP A 14 -15.41 23.29 -11.68
C ASP A 14 -14.38 22.15 -11.64
N GLU A 15 -13.80 21.88 -10.47
CA GLU A 15 -12.81 20.80 -10.30
C GLU A 15 -13.41 19.40 -10.47
N LEU A 16 -14.70 19.23 -10.16
CA LEU A 16 -15.42 17.97 -10.27
C LEU A 16 -15.82 17.61 -11.71
N VAL A 17 -15.91 18.60 -12.60
CA VAL A 17 -16.24 18.39 -14.02
C VAL A 17 -15.01 17.92 -14.81
N HIS A 18 -13.81 18.13 -14.28
CA HIS A 18 -12.57 17.68 -14.89
C HIS A 18 -12.11 16.34 -14.34
N PRO A 19 -11.58 15.44 -15.19
CA PRO A 19 -10.97 14.22 -14.70
C PRO A 19 -9.80 14.55 -13.78
N SER A 20 -9.80 13.95 -12.59
CA SER A 20 -8.68 14.11 -11.66
C SER A 20 -7.38 13.59 -12.28
N SER A 21 -6.24 14.14 -11.86
CA SER A 21 -4.93 13.61 -12.25
C SER A 21 -4.84 12.11 -11.99
N SER A 22 -4.00 11.38 -12.73
CA SER A 22 -3.83 9.93 -12.58
C SER A 22 -3.40 9.48 -11.17
N LYS A 23 -2.84 10.40 -10.37
CA LYS A 23 -2.47 10.16 -8.96
C LYS A 23 -3.58 10.48 -7.96
N GLY A 24 -4.71 11.02 -8.42
CA GLY A 24 -5.79 11.57 -7.61
C GLY A 24 -5.64 13.07 -7.33
N VAL A 25 -6.71 13.66 -6.77
CA VAL A 25 -6.82 15.09 -6.47
C VAL A 25 -5.73 15.53 -5.48
N LEU A 26 -5.05 16.65 -5.77
CA LEU A 26 -3.93 17.14 -4.94
C LEU A 26 -4.37 17.49 -3.51
N LEU A 27 -5.52 18.17 -3.36
CA LEU A 27 -6.08 18.52 -2.05
C LEU A 27 -6.30 17.29 -1.17
N LEU A 28 -6.82 16.21 -1.76
CA LEU A 28 -6.99 14.93 -1.05
C LEU A 28 -5.65 14.34 -0.62
N ARG A 29 -4.64 14.34 -1.51
CA ARG A 29 -3.30 13.85 -1.19
C ARG A 29 -2.63 14.66 -0.07
N GLN A 30 -2.79 15.99 -0.07
CA GLN A 30 -2.30 16.85 1.01
C GLN A 30 -2.99 16.54 2.34
N ALA A 31 -4.31 16.35 2.33
CA ALA A 31 -5.06 15.97 3.53
C ALA A 31 -4.60 14.60 4.09
N ILE A 32 -4.36 13.62 3.21
CA ILE A 32 -3.82 12.31 3.61
C ILE A 32 -2.40 12.43 4.16
N ALA A 33 -1.51 13.18 3.51
CA ALA A 33 -0.15 13.41 4.00
C ALA A 33 -0.15 14.04 5.40
N LYS A 34 -1.00 15.05 5.62
CA LYS A 34 -1.19 15.65 6.93
C LYS A 34 -1.70 14.64 7.95
N HIS A 35 -2.72 13.86 7.59
CA HIS A 35 -3.27 12.83 8.47
C HIS A 35 -2.22 11.77 8.86
N LEU A 36 -1.41 11.30 7.91
CA LEU A 36 -0.32 10.36 8.18
C LEU A 36 0.76 10.96 9.11
N ASN A 37 1.04 12.25 8.96
CA ASN A 37 1.96 12.95 9.87
C ASN A 37 1.38 13.06 11.29
N ASP A 38 0.15 13.56 11.41
CA ASP A 38 -0.50 13.81 12.70
C ASP A 38 -0.72 12.50 13.52
N TYR A 39 -1.08 11.40 12.86
CA TYR A 39 -1.45 10.14 13.53
C TYR A 39 -0.36 9.07 13.55
N ARG A 40 0.61 9.12 12.64
CA ARG A 40 1.67 8.10 12.52
C ARG A 40 3.08 8.70 12.52
N GLY A 41 3.23 10.01 12.66
CA GLY A 41 4.53 10.68 12.59
C GLY A 41 5.20 10.58 11.20
N MET A 42 4.46 10.16 10.17
CA MET A 42 5.02 9.92 8.84
C MET A 42 5.08 11.23 8.04
N ALA A 43 6.28 11.72 7.76
CA ALA A 43 6.48 12.84 6.84
C ALA A 43 6.43 12.33 5.38
N VAL A 44 5.30 12.52 4.71
CA VAL A 44 5.08 12.06 3.33
C VAL A 44 4.86 13.27 2.42
N ASP A 45 5.59 13.32 1.30
CA ASP A 45 5.31 14.32 0.26
C ASP A 45 4.00 13.96 -0.45
N PRO A 46 3.01 14.87 -0.53
CA PRO A 46 1.77 14.62 -1.26
C PRO A 46 1.96 14.15 -2.71
N ARG A 47 3.09 14.47 -3.36
CA ARG A 47 3.45 14.04 -4.73
C ARG A 47 3.80 12.56 -4.84
N GLN A 48 4.11 11.91 -3.72
CA GLN A 48 4.40 10.47 -3.62
C GLN A 48 3.15 9.63 -3.33
N ILE A 49 2.00 10.26 -3.05
CA ILE A 49 0.74 9.57 -2.80
C ILE A 49 0.04 9.29 -4.14
N ILE A 50 -0.42 8.06 -4.32
CA ILE A 50 -1.30 7.64 -5.42
C ILE A 50 -2.62 7.17 -4.80
N ILE A 51 -3.73 7.74 -5.27
CA ILE A 51 -5.07 7.31 -4.88
C ILE A 51 -5.57 6.29 -5.89
N GLY A 52 -6.03 5.14 -5.40
CA GLY A 52 -6.58 4.06 -6.22
C GLY A 52 -7.88 3.52 -5.65
N ALA A 53 -8.62 2.79 -6.48
CA ALA A 53 -9.92 2.20 -6.14
C ALA A 53 -9.77 0.90 -5.32
N GLY A 54 -9.00 0.96 -4.23
CA GLY A 54 -8.76 -0.16 -3.32
C GLY A 54 -7.37 -0.77 -3.41
N THR A 55 -7.06 -1.57 -2.39
CA THR A 55 -5.73 -2.14 -2.16
C THR A 55 -5.28 -3.09 -3.28
N GLU A 56 -6.17 -3.95 -3.78
CA GLU A 56 -5.83 -4.94 -4.81
C GLU A 56 -5.40 -4.28 -6.14
N TYR A 57 -6.08 -3.19 -6.53
CA TYR A 57 -5.72 -2.38 -7.68
C TYR A 57 -4.35 -1.72 -7.52
N LEU A 58 -4.09 -1.13 -6.35
CA LEU A 58 -2.81 -0.50 -6.05
C LEU A 58 -1.65 -1.51 -6.03
N TYR A 59 -1.87 -2.73 -5.51
CA TYR A 59 -0.87 -3.79 -5.56
C TYR A 59 -0.56 -4.24 -6.98
N THR A 60 -1.56 -4.28 -7.86
CA THR A 60 -1.35 -4.59 -9.28
C THR A 60 -0.41 -3.57 -9.94
N ILE A 61 -0.62 -2.29 -9.69
CA ILE A 61 0.27 -1.22 -10.18
C ILE A 61 1.66 -1.34 -9.56
N LEU A 62 1.73 -1.54 -8.24
CA LEU A 62 2.99 -1.62 -7.51
C LEU A 62 3.88 -2.76 -8.03
N ILE A 63 3.29 -3.93 -8.29
CA ILE A 63 3.99 -5.08 -8.86
C ILE A 63 4.57 -4.75 -10.25
N GLN A 64 3.78 -4.11 -11.11
CA GLN A 64 4.24 -3.72 -12.45
C GLN A 64 5.39 -2.69 -12.40
N LEU A 65 5.38 -1.81 -11.40
CA LEU A 65 6.44 -0.82 -11.20
C LEU A 65 7.73 -1.42 -10.63
N LEU A 66 7.62 -2.38 -9.71
CA LEU A 66 8.77 -3.03 -9.06
C LEU A 66 9.43 -4.09 -9.95
N GLY A 67 8.65 -4.72 -10.83
CA GLY A 67 9.09 -5.80 -11.71
C GLY A 67 8.47 -7.14 -11.31
N ILE A 68 7.97 -7.88 -12.30
CA ILE A 68 7.39 -9.22 -12.09
C ILE A 68 8.46 -10.32 -11.96
N ASP A 69 9.71 -10.00 -12.27
CA ASP A 69 10.90 -10.84 -12.11
C ASP A 69 11.43 -10.87 -10.68
N LYS A 70 10.84 -10.08 -9.78
CA LYS A 70 11.26 -9.95 -8.39
C LYS A 70 10.83 -11.12 -7.53
N THR A 71 11.61 -11.36 -6.48
CA THR A 71 11.30 -12.33 -5.43
C THR A 71 10.77 -11.60 -4.20
N VAL A 72 9.61 -12.03 -3.68
CA VAL A 72 8.95 -11.39 -2.54
C VAL A 72 8.97 -12.32 -1.33
N ALA A 73 9.53 -11.84 -0.22
CA ALA A 73 9.47 -12.48 1.09
C ALA A 73 8.19 -12.09 1.84
N PHE A 74 7.52 -13.06 2.45
CA PHE A 74 6.31 -12.91 3.27
C PHE A 74 6.53 -13.41 4.69
N GLU A 75 5.85 -12.77 5.65
CA GLU A 75 5.64 -13.31 7.00
C GLU A 75 4.78 -14.59 6.94
N GLU A 76 5.14 -15.66 7.64
CA GLU A 76 4.30 -16.86 7.79
C GLU A 76 3.68 -16.90 9.21
N PRO A 77 2.33 -16.96 9.36
CA PRO A 77 1.29 -16.98 8.31
C PRO A 77 1.02 -15.60 7.68
N SER A 78 0.88 -15.56 6.35
CA SER A 78 0.68 -14.31 5.59
C SER A 78 -0.78 -13.96 5.31
N TYR A 79 -1.04 -12.67 5.04
CA TYR A 79 -2.33 -12.18 4.56
C TYR A 79 -2.72 -12.76 3.18
N SER A 80 -3.69 -13.69 3.21
CA SER A 80 -4.03 -14.55 2.07
C SER A 80 -4.50 -13.84 0.79
N LYS A 81 -5.07 -12.64 0.87
CA LYS A 81 -5.60 -11.94 -0.33
C LYS A 81 -4.50 -11.40 -1.21
N ILE A 82 -3.49 -10.77 -0.61
CA ILE A 82 -2.39 -10.16 -1.38
C ILE A 82 -1.50 -11.27 -1.96
N GLY A 83 -1.27 -12.36 -1.23
CA GLY A 83 -0.54 -13.52 -1.73
C GLY A 83 -1.12 -14.14 -3.01
N LYS A 84 -2.44 -13.99 -3.26
CA LYS A 84 -3.10 -14.40 -4.50
C LYS A 84 -2.76 -13.47 -5.67
N ILE A 85 -2.67 -12.16 -5.44
CA ILE A 85 -2.27 -11.19 -6.47
C ILE A 85 -0.86 -11.51 -6.95
N TYR A 86 0.10 -11.66 -6.04
CA TYR A 86 1.48 -12.04 -6.40
C TYR A 86 1.53 -13.38 -7.16
N GLN A 87 0.69 -14.34 -6.80
CA GLN A 87 0.59 -15.61 -7.51
C GLN A 87 0.04 -15.46 -8.94
N GLN A 88 -0.93 -14.56 -9.16
CA GLN A 88 -1.47 -14.27 -10.50
C GLN A 88 -0.41 -13.67 -11.43
N PHE A 89 0.55 -12.91 -10.88
CA PHE A 89 1.68 -12.37 -11.62
C PHE A 89 2.88 -13.34 -11.71
N HIS A 90 2.74 -14.58 -11.25
CA HIS A 90 3.80 -15.60 -11.21
C HIS A 90 5.07 -15.17 -10.48
N ILE A 91 4.93 -14.26 -9.51
CA ILE A 91 6.04 -13.77 -8.70
C ILE A 91 6.52 -14.87 -7.75
N LYS A 92 7.84 -15.03 -7.65
CA LYS A 92 8.46 -15.98 -6.72
C LYS A 92 8.20 -15.52 -5.29
N LYS A 93 7.66 -16.42 -4.47
CA LYS A 93 7.33 -16.17 -3.06
C LYS A 93 8.25 -16.98 -2.16
N ILE A 94 8.77 -16.34 -1.13
CA ILE A 94 9.52 -16.99 -0.06
C ILE A 94 8.80 -16.68 1.26
N PHE A 95 8.68 -17.67 2.11
CA PHE A 95 8.10 -17.50 3.44
C PHE A 95 9.22 -17.46 4.47
N ILE A 96 9.12 -16.49 5.37
CA ILE A 96 10.07 -16.28 6.46
C ILE A 96 9.28 -16.41 7.76
N ASP A 97 9.85 -17.19 8.68
CA ASP A 97 9.28 -17.46 9.98
C ASP A 97 9.25 -16.18 10.83
N MET A 98 8.24 -16.10 11.68
CA MET A 98 8.09 -15.03 12.65
C MET A 98 8.77 -15.41 13.97
N GLU A 99 9.54 -14.46 14.50
CA GLU A 99 10.14 -14.45 15.83
C GLU A 99 9.40 -13.45 16.72
N ASN A 100 9.76 -13.38 18.01
CA ASN A 100 9.06 -12.53 18.99
C ASN A 100 9.13 -11.02 18.69
N ASP A 101 10.13 -10.59 17.91
CA ASP A 101 10.36 -9.21 17.52
C ASP A 101 9.96 -8.92 16.05
N GLY A 102 9.40 -9.92 15.34
CA GLY A 102 8.93 -9.76 13.96
C GLY A 102 9.50 -10.83 13.03
N LEU A 103 9.83 -10.44 11.80
CA LEU A 103 10.32 -11.35 10.78
C LEU A 103 11.75 -11.85 11.12
N SER A 104 12.05 -13.15 10.96
CA SER A 104 13.40 -13.67 11.17
C SER A 104 14.42 -13.06 10.20
N MET A 105 15.19 -12.08 10.68
CA MET A 105 16.24 -11.43 9.88
C MET A 105 17.36 -12.42 9.51
N SER A 106 17.61 -13.41 10.37
CA SER A 106 18.64 -14.43 10.13
C SER A 106 18.26 -15.35 8.95
N GLN A 107 16.97 -15.69 8.82
CA GLN A 107 16.45 -16.44 7.68
C GLN A 107 16.38 -15.55 6.44
N LEU A 108 15.86 -14.32 6.56
CA LEU A 108 15.74 -13.37 5.43
C LEU A 108 17.09 -13.13 4.75
N SER A 109 18.16 -12.92 5.53
CA SER A 109 19.52 -12.69 5.01
C SER A 109 20.11 -13.83 4.17
N LYS A 110 19.55 -15.04 4.28
CA LYS A 110 19.96 -16.24 3.53
C LYS A 110 19.15 -16.43 2.25
N THR A 111 18.22 -15.53 1.95
CA THR A 111 17.36 -15.59 0.77
C THR A 111 17.80 -14.63 -0.32
N ASP A 112 17.27 -14.81 -1.52
CA ASP A 112 17.42 -13.91 -2.66
C ASP A 112 16.22 -12.96 -2.83
N ALA A 113 15.52 -12.64 -1.73
CA ALA A 113 14.35 -11.76 -1.77
C ALA A 113 14.72 -10.31 -2.12
N ASP A 114 14.06 -9.74 -3.12
CA ASP A 114 14.20 -8.33 -3.51
C ASP A 114 13.28 -7.41 -2.69
N ILE A 115 12.13 -7.94 -2.26
CA ILE A 115 11.04 -7.19 -1.62
C ILE A 115 10.59 -7.97 -0.38
N VAL A 116 10.31 -7.26 0.71
CA VAL A 116 9.68 -7.84 1.90
C VAL A 116 8.27 -7.27 2.05
N HIS A 117 7.29 -8.15 2.21
CA HIS A 117 5.90 -7.80 2.48
C HIS A 117 5.56 -8.04 3.94
N LEU A 118 5.23 -6.98 4.69
CA LEU A 118 5.00 -7.02 6.15
C LEU A 118 3.73 -6.27 6.55
N SER A 119 3.10 -6.70 7.66
CA SER A 119 1.93 -6.03 8.26
C SER A 119 2.20 -5.60 9.71
N PRO A 120 3.08 -4.62 9.96
CA PRO A 120 3.63 -4.36 11.31
C PRO A 120 2.60 -3.90 12.36
N SER A 121 1.52 -3.20 11.96
CA SER A 121 0.52 -2.68 12.90
C SER A 121 -0.60 -3.66 13.24
N HIS A 122 -0.78 -4.70 12.43
CA HIS A 122 -1.78 -5.75 12.61
C HIS A 122 -1.18 -7.04 12.09
N GLN A 123 -0.22 -7.59 12.83
CA GLN A 123 0.16 -8.99 12.63
C GLN A 123 -1.11 -9.80 12.82
N PHE A 124 -1.56 -10.47 11.76
CA PHE A 124 -2.75 -11.31 11.85
C PHE A 124 -2.48 -12.35 12.92
N SER A 125 -3.22 -12.27 14.03
CA SER A 125 -3.14 -13.27 15.07
C SER A 125 -3.56 -14.61 14.47
N THR A 126 -2.66 -15.58 14.55
CA THR A 126 -2.86 -17.01 14.30
C THR A 126 -4.18 -17.54 14.81
#